data_AF-A0A0K1RBU3-F1
#
_entry.id   AF-A0A0K1RBU3-F1
#
_cell.length_a   1.000
_cell.length_b   1.000
_cell.length_c   1.000
_cell.angle_alpha   90.00
_cell.angle_beta   90.00
_cell.angle_gamma   90.00
#
_symmetry.space_group_name_H-M   'P 1'
#
loop_
_entity.id
_entity.type
_entity.pdbx_description
1 polymer ?
#
loop_
_entity_poly.entity_id
_entity_poly.type
_entity_poly.pdbx_seq_one_letter_code
_entity_poly.pdbx_strand_id
1 'polypeptide(L)'
;MTAKKKTAIDILDAALAVQGGPSQLIDLDGVEISLRRNFTGREAREYVEIWRIDKPNESTDIVTKTVELLSDSDDDAKQAFVERLLQEAAPTAGRVLTRMAIVAGLRSEDGNFFPGASA
;
A
#
# COMPACT_ATOMS: atom_id res chain seq x y z
N MET A 1 -26.71 -36.44 -14.59
CA MET A 1 -26.26 -35.70 -13.39
C MET A 1 -25.17 -34.74 -13.81
N THR A 2 -25.44 -33.43 -13.83
CA THR A 2 -24.46 -32.43 -14.24
C THR A 2 -23.50 -32.19 -13.07
N ALA A 3 -22.25 -32.62 -13.20
CA ALA A 3 -21.24 -32.36 -12.18
C ALA A 3 -21.11 -30.84 -11.99
N LYS A 4 -21.35 -30.34 -10.76
CA LYS A 4 -21.02 -28.95 -10.41
C LYS A 4 -19.53 -28.76 -10.63
N LYS A 5 -19.17 -27.91 -11.59
CA LYS A 5 -17.79 -27.49 -11.84
C LYS A 5 -17.27 -26.89 -10.53
N LYS A 6 -16.17 -27.43 -9.99
CA LYS A 6 -15.54 -26.87 -8.79
C LYS A 6 -15.07 -25.45 -9.13
N THR A 7 -15.54 -24.45 -8.40
CA THR A 7 -15.02 -23.09 -8.50
C THR A 7 -13.64 -23.05 -7.85
N ALA A 8 -12.62 -22.60 -8.58
CA ALA A 8 -11.29 -22.41 -8.02
C ALA A 8 -11.26 -21.14 -7.16
N ILE A 9 -10.59 -21.21 -6.01
CA ILE A 9 -10.33 -20.06 -5.14
C ILE A 9 -9.00 -19.45 -5.56
N ASP A 10 -8.94 -18.12 -5.72
CA ASP A 10 -7.67 -17.40 -5.83
C ASP A 10 -7.05 -17.30 -4.42
N ILE A 11 -5.97 -18.05 -4.20
CA ILE A 11 -5.34 -18.12 -2.89
C ILE A 11 -4.58 -16.84 -2.52
N LEU A 12 -4.13 -16.06 -3.50
CA LEU A 12 -3.45 -14.78 -3.21
C LEU A 12 -4.47 -13.78 -2.69
N ASP A 13 -5.62 -13.66 -3.36
CA ASP A 13 -6.70 -12.80 -2.87
C ASP A 13 -7.21 -13.30 -1.51
N ALA A 14 -7.44 -14.60 -1.34
CA ALA A 14 -7.90 -15.15 -0.06
C ALA A 14 -6.90 -14.93 1.09
N ALA A 15 -5.60 -14.86 0.82
CA ALA A 15 -4.56 -14.74 1.84
C ALA A 15 -4.07 -13.31 2.10
N LEU A 16 -4.17 -12.41 1.11
CA LEU A 16 -3.52 -11.09 1.14
C LEU A 16 -4.46 -9.92 0.85
N ALA A 17 -5.67 -10.16 0.34
CA ALA A 17 -6.57 -9.05 0.05
C ALA A 17 -6.91 -8.25 1.31
N VAL A 18 -7.07 -6.95 1.14
CA VAL A 18 -7.42 -5.99 2.19
C VAL A 18 -8.73 -5.32 1.82
N GLN A 19 -9.68 -5.33 2.76
CA GLN A 19 -10.98 -4.67 2.65
C GLN A 19 -11.15 -3.65 3.77
N GLY A 20 -10.36 -2.58 3.73
CA GLY A 20 -10.32 -1.52 4.75
C GLY A 20 -11.43 -0.48 4.63
N GLY A 21 -12.27 -0.54 3.59
CA GLY A 21 -13.42 0.35 3.40
C GLY A 21 -13.11 1.54 2.48
N PRO A 22 -13.79 2.70 2.64
CA PRO A 22 -13.61 3.85 1.76
C PRO A 22 -12.19 4.41 1.87
N SER A 23 -11.70 5.04 0.79
CA SER A 23 -10.42 5.76 0.78
C SER A 23 -10.39 6.85 1.85
N GLN A 24 -9.19 7.19 2.32
CA GLN A 24 -8.98 8.14 3.41
C GLN A 24 -8.01 9.24 2.97
N LEU A 25 -8.42 10.50 3.13
CA LEU A 25 -7.55 11.65 2.92
C LEU A 25 -6.47 11.71 4.00
N ILE A 26 -5.25 12.00 3.57
CA ILE A 26 -4.11 12.33 4.43
C ILE A 26 -3.47 13.62 3.96
N ASP A 27 -2.82 14.31 4.89
CA ASP A 27 -2.08 15.54 4.65
C ASP A 27 -0.61 15.34 5.04
N LEU A 28 0.30 15.84 4.20
CA LEU A 28 1.71 16.00 4.53
C LEU A 28 2.10 17.46 4.27
N ASP A 29 2.04 18.27 5.32
CA ASP A 29 2.40 19.69 5.31
C ASP A 29 1.68 20.51 4.23
N GLY A 30 0.36 20.31 4.11
CA GLY A 30 -0.48 21.00 3.13
C GLY A 30 -0.55 20.34 1.76
N VAL A 31 0.09 19.18 1.57
CA VAL A 31 -0.06 18.34 0.37
C VAL A 31 -0.98 17.17 0.70
N GLU A 32 -2.20 17.20 0.15
CA GLU A 32 -3.22 16.19 0.40
C GLU A 32 -3.24 15.11 -0.68
N ILE A 33 -3.35 13.85 -0.26
CA ILE A 33 -3.65 12.71 -1.15
C ILE A 33 -4.70 11.80 -0.53
N SER A 34 -5.43 11.08 -1.39
CA SER A 34 -6.40 10.07 -0.98
C SER A 34 -5.76 8.69 -0.98
N LEU A 35 -5.73 8.03 0.17
CA LEU A 35 -5.22 6.67 0.34
C LEU A 35 -6.32 5.65 0.11
N ARG A 36 -6.07 4.75 -0.83
CA ARG A 36 -6.85 3.53 -1.03
C ARG A 36 -6.77 2.65 0.21
N ARG A 37 -7.89 1.98 0.50
CA ARG A 37 -8.00 1.02 1.61
C ARG A 37 -8.53 -0.34 1.17
N ASN A 38 -8.72 -0.54 -0.13
CA ASN A 38 -9.07 -1.84 -0.71
C ASN A 38 -8.03 -2.26 -1.74
N PHE A 39 -7.49 -3.47 -1.54
CA PHE A 39 -6.44 -4.05 -2.36
C PHE A 39 -6.75 -5.53 -2.60
N THR A 40 -6.56 -5.95 -3.85
CA THR A 40 -6.48 -7.38 -4.19
C THR A 40 -5.24 -8.00 -3.56
N GLY A 41 -5.20 -9.32 -3.44
CA GLY A 41 -4.03 -10.02 -2.94
C GLY A 41 -2.80 -9.84 -3.84
N ARG A 42 -3.00 -9.58 -5.13
CA ARG A 42 -1.92 -9.22 -6.05
C ARG A 42 -1.33 -7.85 -5.73
N GLU A 43 -2.15 -6.83 -5.52
CA GLU A 43 -1.68 -5.49 -5.17
C GLU A 43 -1.00 -5.48 -3.79
N ALA A 44 -1.54 -6.22 -2.82
CA ALA A 44 -0.89 -6.40 -1.52
C ALA A 44 0.48 -7.09 -1.65
N ARG A 45 0.62 -8.07 -2.56
CA ARG A 45 1.92 -8.67 -2.89
C ARG A 45 2.87 -7.67 -3.56
N GLU A 46 2.39 -6.81 -4.44
CA GLU A 46 3.19 -5.74 -5.05
C GLU A 46 3.74 -4.79 -3.98
N TYR A 47 2.93 -4.43 -2.99
CA TYR A 47 3.40 -3.68 -1.82
C TYR A 47 4.56 -4.38 -1.09
N VAL A 48 4.42 -5.69 -0.82
CA VAL A 48 5.50 -6.47 -0.18
C VAL A 48 6.79 -6.45 -1.02
N GLU A 49 6.68 -6.55 -2.35
CA GLU A 49 7.84 -6.52 -3.25
C GLU A 49 8.58 -5.18 -3.25
N ILE A 50 7.88 -4.05 -3.05
CA ILE A 50 8.51 -2.73 -2.90
C ILE A 50 9.45 -2.70 -1.68
N TRP A 51 9.08 -3.38 -0.60
CA TRP A 51 9.78 -3.36 0.69
C TRP A 51 10.72 -4.55 0.93
N ARG A 52 11.01 -5.32 -0.12
CA ARG A 52 11.93 -6.46 -0.04
C ARG A 52 13.35 -6.01 0.28
N ILE A 53 13.87 -6.50 1.41
CA ILE A 53 15.21 -6.17 1.94
C ILE A 53 16.32 -6.81 1.09
N ASP A 54 16.02 -7.90 0.36
CA ASP A 54 16.99 -8.62 -0.48
C ASP A 54 17.18 -8.00 -1.88
N LYS A 55 16.43 -6.94 -2.22
CA LYS A 55 16.62 -6.17 -3.45
C LYS A 55 17.13 -4.76 -3.09
N PRO A 56 18.22 -4.29 -3.72
CA PRO A 56 18.63 -2.91 -3.59
C PRO A 56 17.61 -2.03 -4.32
N ASN A 57 16.65 -1.47 -3.58
CA ASN A 57 15.74 -0.46 -4.08
C ASN A 57 16.29 0.91 -3.65
N GLU A 58 16.38 1.85 -4.58
CA GLU A 58 16.72 3.23 -4.25
C GLU A 58 15.62 3.84 -3.36
N SER A 59 15.98 4.70 -2.41
CA SER A 59 15.00 5.29 -1.48
C SER A 59 13.91 6.07 -2.22
N THR A 60 14.28 6.74 -3.30
CA THR A 60 13.35 7.45 -4.20
C THR A 60 12.34 6.51 -4.83
N ASP A 61 12.81 5.36 -5.33
CA ASP A 61 11.96 4.33 -5.93
C ASP A 61 10.93 3.77 -4.94
N ILE A 62 11.34 3.54 -3.68
CA ILE A 62 10.45 3.05 -2.63
C ILE A 62 9.35 4.06 -2.36
N VAL A 63 9.70 5.35 -2.25
CA VAL A 63 8.74 6.43 -2.02
C VAL A 63 7.73 6.50 -3.17
N THR A 64 8.23 6.64 -4.41
CA THR A 64 7.38 6.79 -5.60
C THR A 64 6.43 5.60 -5.76
N LYS A 65 6.95 4.38 -5.77
CA LYS A 65 6.13 3.16 -5.97
C LYS A 65 5.12 2.96 -4.85
N THR A 66 5.47 3.33 -3.61
CA THR A 66 4.53 3.25 -2.48
C THR A 66 3.40 4.26 -2.65
N VAL A 67 3.70 5.52 -2.97
CA VAL A 67 2.66 6.54 -3.16
C VAL A 67 1.77 6.20 -4.35
N GLU A 68 2.35 5.76 -5.47
CA GLU A 68 1.61 5.31 -6.67
C GLU A 68 0.64 4.17 -6.37
N LEU A 69 1.10 3.16 -5.62
CA LEU A 69 0.27 2.00 -5.28
C LEU A 69 -0.85 2.36 -4.30
N LEU A 70 -0.54 3.15 -3.28
CA LEU A 70 -1.46 3.41 -2.17
C LEU A 70 -2.46 4.53 -2.46
N SER A 71 -2.20 5.42 -3.42
CA SER A 71 -3.05 6.59 -3.68
C SER A 71 -3.93 6.44 -4.92
N ASP A 72 -5.18 6.88 -4.83
CA ASP A 72 -6.11 7.03 -5.95
C ASP A 72 -6.27 8.49 -6.43
N SER A 73 -5.46 9.41 -5.90
CA SER A 73 -5.35 10.79 -6.42
C SER A 73 -4.81 10.83 -7.87
N ASP A 74 -4.92 11.99 -8.50
CA ASP A 74 -4.25 12.24 -9.78
C ASP A 74 -2.72 12.23 -9.67
N ASP A 75 -2.06 12.14 -10.82
CA ASP A 75 -0.60 11.99 -10.89
C ASP A 75 0.13 13.25 -10.41
N ASP A 76 -0.43 14.45 -10.63
CA ASP A 76 0.15 15.71 -10.17
C ASP A 76 0.18 15.79 -8.63
N ALA A 77 -0.91 15.41 -7.97
CA ALA A 77 -1.00 15.36 -6.52
C ALA A 77 -0.06 14.30 -5.92
N LYS A 78 0.02 13.12 -6.55
CA LYS A 78 0.98 12.08 -6.14
C LYS A 78 2.42 12.56 -6.26
N GLN A 79 2.76 13.20 -7.38
CA GLN A 79 4.10 13.71 -7.60
C GLN A 79 4.47 14.80 -6.57
N ALA A 80 3.57 15.75 -6.32
CA ALA A 80 3.78 16.78 -5.30
C ALA A 80 4.01 16.16 -3.91
N PHE A 81 3.25 15.11 -3.57
CA PHE A 81 3.41 14.39 -2.31
C PHE A 81 4.76 13.67 -2.23
N VAL A 82 5.17 12.98 -3.29
CA VAL A 82 6.48 12.33 -3.40
C VAL A 82 7.61 13.34 -3.23
N GLU A 83 7.57 14.45 -3.98
CA GLU A 83 8.59 15.50 -3.91
C GLU A 83 8.70 16.10 -2.50
N ARG A 84 7.57 16.37 -1.85
CA ARG A 84 7.55 16.87 -0.47
C ARG A 84 8.14 15.84 0.49
N LEU A 85 7.77 14.58 0.37
CA LEU A 85 8.25 13.50 1.24
C LEU A 85 9.76 13.25 1.08
N LEU A 86 10.29 13.41 -0.13
CA LEU A 86 11.73 13.27 -0.40
C LEU A 86 12.58 14.40 0.16
N GLN A 87 11.98 15.53 0.55
CA GLN A 87 12.69 16.61 1.26
C GLN A 87 12.92 16.26 2.74
N GLU A 88 12.23 15.26 3.27
CA GLU A 88 12.43 14.78 4.64
C GLU A 88 13.70 13.94 4.79
N ALA A 89 14.22 13.87 6.02
CA ALA A 89 15.25 12.90 6.35
C ALA A 89 14.74 11.47 6.13
N ALA A 90 15.58 10.57 5.60
CA ALA A 90 15.19 9.20 5.28
C ALA A 90 14.45 8.43 6.41
N PRO A 91 14.83 8.57 7.70
CA PRO A 91 14.08 7.94 8.79
C PRO A 91 12.65 8.49 8.95
N THR A 92 12.45 9.78 8.71
CA THR A 92 11.13 10.42 8.74
C THR A 92 10.29 9.92 7.58
N ALA A 93 10.84 9.93 6.36
CA ALA A 93 10.15 9.42 5.18
C ALA A 93 9.71 7.95 5.35
N GLY A 94 10.59 7.09 5.88
CA GLY A 94 10.26 5.69 6.16
C GLY A 94 9.12 5.52 7.18
N ARG A 95 9.06 6.38 8.20
CA ARG A 95 7.95 6.37 9.19
C ARG A 95 6.62 6.81 8.57
N VAL A 96 6.65 7.85 7.72
CA VAL A 96 5.46 8.31 6.98
C VAL A 96 4.94 7.20 6.07
N LEU A 97 5.80 6.58 5.26
CA LEU A 97 5.39 5.47 4.38
C LEU A 97 4.83 4.27 5.17
N THR A 98 5.44 3.94 6.32
CA THR A 98 4.92 2.90 7.21
C THR A 98 3.53 3.27 7.73
N ARG A 99 3.33 4.53 8.14
CA ARG A 99 2.03 5.00 8.63
C ARG A 99 0.96 4.98 7.53
N MET A 100 1.31 5.37 6.31
CA MET A 100 0.41 5.27 5.14
C MET A 100 -0.04 3.83 4.92
N ALA A 101 0.88 2.87 4.99
CA ALA A 101 0.55 1.45 4.83
C ALA A 101 -0.32 0.89 5.96
N ILE A 102 -0.18 1.40 7.18
CA ILE A 102 -1.08 1.07 8.30
C ILE A 102 -2.49 1.60 8.03
N VAL A 103 -2.62 2.86 7.60
CA VAL A 103 -3.92 3.46 7.23
C VAL A 103 -4.59 2.69 6.08
N ALA A 104 -3.79 2.29 5.10
CA ALA A 104 -4.20 1.47 3.96
C ALA A 104 -4.58 0.03 4.35
N GLY A 105 -4.25 -0.43 5.56
CA GLY A 105 -4.52 -1.78 6.05
C GLY A 105 -3.54 -2.86 5.59
N LEU A 106 -2.40 -2.45 5.01
CA LEU A 106 -1.35 -3.36 4.50
C LEU A 106 -0.28 -3.69 5.56
N ARG A 107 -0.26 -2.94 6.67
CA ARG A 107 0.57 -3.20 7.85
C ARG A 107 -0.24 -3.11 9.14
N SER A 108 0.17 -3.88 10.15
CA SER A 108 -0.30 -3.73 11.53
C SER A 108 0.40 -2.57 12.25
N GLU A 109 -0.13 -2.17 13.40
CA GLU A 109 0.40 -1.04 14.21
C GLU A 109 1.85 -1.25 14.67
N ASP A 110 2.31 -2.50 14.78
CA ASP A 110 3.71 -2.86 15.06
C ASP A 110 4.61 -2.82 13.82
N GLY A 111 4.07 -2.47 12.65
CA GLY A 111 4.78 -2.32 11.38
C GLY A 111 4.99 -3.62 10.61
N ASN A 112 4.49 -4.76 11.09
CA ASN A 112 4.53 -6.02 10.35
C ASN A 112 3.54 -6.00 9.18
N PHE A 113 3.82 -6.79 8.15
CA PHE A 113 2.83 -7.02 7.10
C PHE A 113 1.61 -7.72 7.70
N PHE A 114 0.42 -7.21 7.39
CA PHE A 114 -0.81 -7.77 7.92
C PHE A 114 -1.07 -9.16 7.28
N PRO A 115 -1.49 -10.19 8.05
CA PRO A 115 -2.00 -11.42 7.46
C PRO A 115 -3.34 -11.07 6.82
N GLY A 116 -3.49 -11.21 5.50
CA GLY A 116 -4.66 -10.71 4.78
C GLY A 116 -6.01 -11.22 5.31
N ALA A 117 -7.08 -10.59 4.81
CA ALA A 117 -8.49 -10.80 5.18
C ALA A 117 -8.74 -11.06 6.68
N SER A 118 -8.73 -9.99 7.49
CA SER A 118 -9.52 -9.97 8.73
C SER A 118 -10.86 -9.27 8.47
N ALA A 119 -11.82 -10.03 7.95
CA ALA A 119 -13.28 -9.93 8.16
C ALA A 119 -14.00 -10.99 7.33
#